data_AF-A0A914YNM1-F1
#
_entry.id   AF-A0A914YNM1-F1
#
_cell.length_a   1.000
_cell.length_b   1.000
_cell.length_c   1.000
_cell.angle_alpha   90.00
_cell.angle_beta   90.00
_cell.angle_gamma   90.00
#
_symmetry.space_group_name_H-M   'P 1'
#
loop_
_entity.id
_entity.type
_entity.pdbx_description
1 polymer ?
#
loop_
_entity_poly.entity_id
_entity_poly.type
_entity_poly.pdbx_seq_one_letter_code
_entity_poly.pdbx_strand_id
1 'polypeptide(L)'
;MISFFQKRIYIGLPEANARKDMFKIHIGDTPNTLKEEDYKTLGSKTENYSGHDISMIVRDALMQPVRKVQSATHFKRISGPSRDDPNVILHDLLTPCSPGDRQAIQMSWVDVPGDKLAEPILCMSDMMTALSRTKPTVNANDLKKLEEFQKDFGQEE
;
A
#
# COMPACT_ATOMS: atom_id res chain seq x y z
N MET A 1 -37.36 9.62 12.85
CA MET A 1 -36.53 10.00 11.69
C MET A 1 -36.27 8.85 10.72
N ILE A 2 -36.17 7.59 11.19
CA ILE A 2 -35.85 6.40 10.37
C ILE A 2 -37.04 5.91 9.48
N SER A 3 -38.27 6.37 9.74
CA SER A 3 -39.48 5.95 9.02
C SER A 3 -39.65 6.53 7.61
N PHE A 4 -38.85 7.52 7.21
CA PHE A 4 -38.89 8.13 5.87
C PHE A 4 -38.02 7.38 4.84
N PHE A 5 -37.12 6.50 5.28
CA PHE A 5 -36.31 5.67 4.40
C PHE A 5 -37.06 4.40 4.04
N GLN A 6 -37.62 4.37 2.83
CA GLN A 6 -38.41 3.26 2.30
C GLN A 6 -37.57 2.02 1.94
N LYS A 7 -36.29 2.20 1.58
CA LYS A 7 -35.34 1.12 1.34
C LYS A 7 -34.14 1.29 2.25
N ARG A 8 -33.69 0.19 2.84
CA ARG A 8 -32.52 0.14 3.74
C ARG A 8 -31.60 -0.95 3.22
N ILE A 9 -30.41 -0.56 2.78
CA ILE A 9 -29.38 -1.48 2.29
C ILE A 9 -28.25 -1.48 3.29
N TYR A 10 -27.95 -2.65 3.84
CA TYR A 10 -26.78 -2.84 4.69
C TYR A 10 -25.54 -2.98 3.81
N ILE A 11 -24.49 -2.22 4.14
CA ILE A 11 -23.18 -2.33 3.49
C ILE A 11 -22.20 -2.82 4.56
N GLY A 12 -21.90 -4.12 4.51
CA GLY A 12 -20.96 -4.77 5.42
C GLY A 12 -19.51 -4.45 5.12
N LEU A 13 -18.62 -5.01 5.95
CA LEU A 13 -17.19 -4.99 5.67
C LEU A 13 -16.87 -5.79 4.39
N PRO A 14 -15.87 -5.36 3.61
CA PRO A 14 -15.51 -6.05 2.37
C PRO A 14 -14.96 -7.46 2.66
N GLU A 15 -15.34 -8.44 1.83
CA GLU A 15 -14.77 -9.79 1.87
C GLU A 15 -13.32 -9.83 1.35
N ALA A 16 -12.62 -10.95 1.56
CA ALA A 16 -11.22 -11.11 1.19
C ALA A 16 -10.92 -10.77 -0.29
N ASN A 17 -11.78 -11.19 -1.22
CA ASN A 17 -11.63 -10.87 -2.64
C ASN A 17 -11.82 -9.37 -2.91
N ALA A 18 -12.83 -8.75 -2.31
CA ALA A 18 -13.05 -7.31 -2.42
C ALA A 18 -11.86 -6.53 -1.84
N ARG A 19 -11.30 -6.94 -0.70
CA ARG A 19 -10.10 -6.32 -0.09
C ARG A 19 -8.88 -6.44 -0.98
N LYS A 20 -8.67 -7.61 -1.59
CA LYS A 20 -7.62 -7.83 -2.59
C LYS A 20 -7.76 -6.85 -3.77
N ASP A 21 -8.97 -6.68 -4.30
CA ASP A 21 -9.21 -5.75 -5.40
C ASP A 21 -9.05 -4.28 -4.96
N MET A 22 -9.45 -3.95 -3.72
CA MET A 22 -9.17 -2.64 -3.12
C MET A 22 -7.67 -2.34 -3.06
N PHE A 23 -6.82 -3.31 -2.70
CA PHE A 23 -5.36 -3.13 -2.73
C PHE A 23 -4.86 -2.80 -4.14
N LYS A 24 -5.34 -3.51 -5.16
CA LYS A 24 -4.97 -3.24 -6.55
C LYS A 24 -5.40 -1.84 -6.99
N ILE A 25 -6.64 -1.47 -6.71
CA ILE A 25 -7.20 -0.16 -7.06
C ILE A 25 -6.39 0.98 -6.42
N HIS A 26 -6.05 0.84 -5.13
CA HIS A 26 -5.33 1.90 -4.42
C HIS A 26 -3.84 2.01 -4.78
N ILE A 27 -3.21 0.92 -5.23
CA ILE A 27 -1.83 0.96 -5.75
C ILE A 27 -1.81 1.59 -7.15
N GLY A 28 -2.83 1.31 -7.96
CA GLY A 28 -2.98 1.84 -9.31
C GLY A 28 -1.81 1.47 -10.20
N ASP A 29 -1.32 2.44 -10.97
CA ASP A 29 -0.22 2.26 -11.93
C ASP A 29 1.17 2.44 -11.29
N THR A 30 1.25 2.53 -9.95
CA THR A 30 2.53 2.70 -9.28
C THR A 30 3.43 1.47 -9.53
N PRO A 31 4.66 1.65 -10.03
CA PRO A 31 5.60 0.56 -10.23
C PRO A 31 5.83 -0.23 -8.93
N ASN A 32 5.56 -1.53 -8.99
CA ASN A 32 5.66 -2.40 -7.84
C ASN A 32 6.05 -3.82 -8.26
N THR A 33 6.53 -4.60 -7.30
CA THR A 33 6.94 -6.00 -7.49
C THR A 33 5.87 -7.02 -7.09
N LEU A 34 4.66 -6.54 -6.74
CA LEU A 34 3.61 -7.40 -6.21
C LEU A 34 3.01 -8.26 -7.31
N LYS A 35 2.81 -9.53 -6.99
CA LYS A 35 2.16 -10.52 -7.84
C LYS A 35 0.73 -10.78 -7.38
N GLU A 36 -0.02 -11.49 -8.20
CA GLU A 36 -1.40 -11.89 -7.87
C GLU A 36 -1.53 -12.63 -6.54
N GLU A 37 -0.54 -13.44 -6.19
CA GLU A 37 -0.44 -14.16 -4.92
C GLU A 37 -0.24 -13.25 -3.70
N ASP A 38 0.49 -12.14 -3.87
CA ASP A 38 0.69 -11.15 -2.81
C ASP A 38 -0.63 -10.45 -2.48
N TYR A 39 -1.40 -10.04 -3.50
CA TYR A 39 -2.70 -9.43 -3.30
C TYR A 39 -3.69 -10.36 -2.58
N LYS A 40 -3.67 -11.65 -2.90
CA LYS A 40 -4.50 -12.65 -2.19
C LYS A 40 -4.08 -12.75 -0.72
N THR A 41 -2.78 -12.73 -0.45
CA THR A 41 -2.22 -12.76 0.91
C THR A 41 -2.57 -11.49 1.68
N LEU A 42 -2.53 -10.32 1.04
CA LEU A 42 -2.96 -9.06 1.65
C LEU A 42 -4.45 -9.08 1.98
N GLY A 43 -5.30 -9.57 1.08
CA GLY A 43 -6.75 -9.70 1.31
C GLY A 43 -7.09 -10.66 2.46
N SER A 44 -6.35 -11.76 2.62
CA SER A 44 -6.55 -12.70 3.73
C SER A 44 -6.04 -12.16 5.06
N LYS A 45 -4.96 -11.36 5.07
CA LYS A 45 -4.40 -10.77 6.29
C LYS A 45 -5.15 -9.54 6.81
N THR A 46 -6.05 -8.96 6.03
CA THR A 46 -6.84 -7.77 6.39
C THR A 46 -8.28 -8.09 6.78
N GLU A 47 -8.49 -9.22 7.45
CA GLU A 47 -9.82 -9.55 7.98
C GLU A 47 -10.33 -8.46 8.92
N ASN A 48 -11.59 -8.05 8.73
CA ASN A 48 -12.25 -6.97 9.45
C ASN A 48 -11.72 -5.55 9.16
N TYR A 49 -10.85 -5.37 8.16
CA TYR A 49 -10.44 -4.05 7.72
C TYR A 49 -11.52 -3.45 6.80
N SER A 50 -11.82 -2.18 7.03
CA SER A 50 -12.67 -1.39 6.14
C SER A 50 -11.90 -0.96 4.89
N GLY A 51 -12.62 -0.47 3.88
CA GLY A 51 -11.97 0.14 2.71
C GLY A 51 -11.09 1.35 3.07
N HIS A 52 -11.44 2.08 4.13
CA HIS A 52 -10.62 3.18 4.65
C HIS A 52 -9.28 2.68 5.22
N ASP A 53 -9.31 1.59 6.00
CA ASP A 53 -8.09 1.03 6.59
C ASP A 53 -7.13 0.54 5.49
N ILE A 54 -7.65 -0.10 4.45
CA ILE A 54 -6.86 -0.56 3.29
C ILE A 54 -6.24 0.63 2.57
N SER A 55 -7.01 1.70 2.35
CA SER A 55 -6.51 2.95 1.75
C SER A 55 -5.35 3.54 2.54
N MET A 56 -5.45 3.54 3.88
CA MET A 56 -4.39 4.00 4.77
C MET A 56 -3.14 3.11 4.72
N ILE A 57 -3.30 1.78 4.68
CA ILE A 57 -2.17 0.86 4.52
C ILE A 57 -1.43 1.14 3.22
N VAL A 58 -2.15 1.24 2.11
CA VAL A 58 -1.52 1.47 0.80
C VAL A 58 -0.81 2.83 0.77
N ARG A 59 -1.44 3.88 1.31
CA ARG A 59 -0.81 5.20 1.41
C ARG A 59 0.48 5.18 2.23
N ASP A 60 0.50 4.48 3.37
CA ASP A 60 1.73 4.36 4.17
C ASP A 60 2.81 3.53 3.44
N ALA A 61 2.41 2.46 2.76
CA ALA A 61 3.32 1.61 1.99
C ALA A 61 3.95 2.37 0.82
N LEU A 62 3.18 3.19 0.10
CA LEU A 62 3.67 4.04 -0.99
C LEU A 62 4.70 5.08 -0.52
N MET A 63 4.69 5.45 0.77
CA MET A 63 5.69 6.33 1.36
C MET A 63 6.99 5.60 1.78
N GLN A 64 7.02 4.26 1.78
CA GLN A 64 8.20 3.50 2.20
C GLN A 64 9.41 3.74 1.27
N PRO A 65 9.29 3.72 -0.07
CA PRO A 65 10.38 4.12 -0.95
C PRO A 65 10.97 5.49 -0.64
N VAL A 66 10.12 6.50 -0.42
CA VAL A 66 10.55 7.87 -0.10
C VAL A 66 11.32 7.89 1.21
N ARG A 67 10.81 7.21 2.25
CA ARG A 67 11.48 7.09 3.55
C ARG A 67 12.83 6.37 3.44
N LYS A 68 12.92 5.32 2.61
CA LYS A 68 14.19 4.61 2.35
C LYS A 68 15.21 5.52 1.70
N VAL A 69 14.82 6.32 0.71
CA VAL A 69 15.71 7.30 0.08
C VAL A 69 16.17 8.34 1.09
N GLN A 70 15.25 8.95 1.84
CA GLN A 70 15.57 10.02 2.80
C GLN A 70 16.48 9.57 3.95
N SER A 71 16.35 8.32 4.39
CA SER A 71 17.16 7.75 5.47
C SER A 71 18.40 6.97 4.98
N ALA A 72 18.61 6.89 3.66
CA ALA A 72 19.76 6.20 3.10
C ALA A 72 21.06 6.94 3.42
N THR A 73 22.07 6.17 3.82
CA THR A 73 23.44 6.65 4.04
C THR A 73 24.39 6.24 2.92
N HIS A 74 23.95 5.30 2.08
CA HIS A 74 24.73 4.73 0.99
C HIS A 74 23.85 4.53 -0.23
N PHE A 75 24.42 4.83 -1.39
CA PHE A 75 23.80 4.64 -2.69
C PHE A 75 24.71 3.83 -3.58
N LYS A 76 24.14 3.13 -4.55
CA LYS A 76 24.90 2.42 -5.58
C LYS A 76 24.46 2.83 -6.97
N ARG A 77 25.40 2.76 -7.90
CA ARG A 77 25.14 3.02 -9.32
C ARG A 77 24.45 1.82 -9.94
N ILE A 78 23.38 2.07 -10.67
CA ILE A 78 22.63 1.05 -11.41
C ILE A 78 22.37 1.51 -12.83
N SER A 79 22.07 0.55 -13.70
CA SER A 79 21.53 0.82 -15.02
C SER A 79 20.02 0.69 -15.00
N GLY A 80 19.30 1.64 -15.59
CA GLY A 80 17.84 1.65 -15.63
C GLY A 80 17.29 2.61 -16.67
N PRO A 81 15.99 2.53 -16.97
CA PRO A 81 15.34 3.44 -17.92
C PRO A 81 15.40 4.89 -17.44
N SER A 82 15.49 5.82 -18.38
CA SER A 82 15.33 7.25 -18.11
C SER A 82 13.90 7.55 -17.67
N ARG A 83 13.74 8.58 -16.83
CA ARG A 83 12.43 9.07 -16.39
C ARG A 83 11.60 9.63 -17.54
N ASP A 84 12.27 10.22 -18.53
CA ASP A 84 11.62 10.88 -19.68
C ASP A 84 11.31 9.92 -20.84
N ASP A 85 12.19 8.93 -21.08
CA ASP A 85 12.03 7.95 -22.15
C ASP A 85 12.44 6.55 -21.66
N PRO A 86 11.48 5.62 -21.49
CA PRO A 86 11.74 4.25 -21.05
C PRO A 86 12.66 3.45 -21.99
N ASN A 87 12.82 3.85 -23.25
CA ASN A 87 13.69 3.16 -24.21
C ASN A 87 15.17 3.55 -24.07
N VAL A 88 15.45 4.65 -23.36
CA VAL A 88 16.82 5.13 -23.11
C VAL A 88 17.29 4.58 -21.78
N ILE A 89 18.36 3.79 -21.79
CA ILE A 89 18.96 3.25 -20.57
C ILE A 89 20.09 4.18 -20.11
N LEU A 90 19.96 4.67 -18.87
CA LEU A 90 21.00 5.40 -18.16
C LEU A 90 21.81 4.43 -17.31
N HIS A 91 23.13 4.59 -17.29
CA HIS A 91 24.06 3.71 -16.55
C HIS A 91 24.60 4.34 -15.27
N ASP A 92 24.13 5.54 -14.93
CA ASP A 92 24.62 6.35 -13.83
C ASP A 92 23.53 6.73 -12.82
N LEU A 93 22.41 5.98 -12.81
CA LEU A 93 21.36 6.14 -11.81
C LEU A 93 21.84 5.68 -10.43
N LEU A 94 21.37 6.34 -9.39
CA LEU A 94 21.72 6.07 -7.99
C LEU A 94 20.49 5.59 -7.24
N THR A 95 20.60 4.43 -6.61
CA THR A 95 19.54 3.88 -5.76
C THR A 95 20.07 3.60 -4.35
N PRO A 96 19.25 3.77 -3.28
CA PRO A 96 19.63 3.40 -1.93
C PRO A 96 20.13 1.96 -1.82
N CYS A 97 21.19 1.74 -1.04
CA CYS A 97 21.72 0.41 -0.78
C CYS A 97 22.21 0.25 0.67
N SER A 98 22.47 -0.99 1.06
CA SER A 98 23.03 -1.27 2.38
C SER A 98 24.51 -0.84 2.44
N PRO A 99 25.00 -0.37 3.60
CA PRO A 99 26.42 0.02 3.77
C PRO A 99 27.43 -1.10 3.45
N GLY A 100 27.01 -2.37 3.57
CA GLY A 100 27.85 -3.52 3.24
C GLY A 100 27.85 -3.95 1.77
N ASP A 101 27.14 -3.25 0.88
CA ASP A 101 27.14 -3.55 -0.55
C ASP A 101 28.52 -3.22 -1.14
N ARG A 102 29.04 -4.06 -2.05
CA ARG A 102 30.38 -3.91 -2.63
C ARG A 102 30.54 -2.62 -3.44
N GLN A 103 29.43 -2.11 -3.98
CA GLN A 103 29.39 -0.88 -4.77
C GLN A 103 28.73 0.28 -4.00
N ALA A 104 28.63 0.15 -2.66
CA ALA A 104 28.08 1.20 -1.82
C ALA A 104 28.99 2.43 -1.84
N ILE A 105 28.40 3.57 -2.19
CA ILE A 105 29.03 4.88 -2.11
C ILE A 105 28.34 5.62 -0.96
N GLN A 106 29.12 6.01 0.05
CA GLN A 106 28.61 6.78 1.17
C GLN A 106 28.24 8.19 0.71
N MET A 107 26.94 8.51 0.76
CA MET A 107 26.40 9.83 0.43
C MET A 107 24.97 9.96 0.96
N SER A 108 24.49 11.19 1.15
CA SER A 108 23.10 11.48 1.51
C SER A 108 22.23 11.64 0.27
N TRP A 109 20.92 11.51 0.42
CA TRP A 109 19.96 11.79 -0.66
C TRP A 109 20.06 13.23 -1.19
N VAL A 110 20.49 14.17 -0.34
CA VAL A 110 20.69 15.59 -0.72
C VAL A 110 21.80 15.75 -1.76
N ASP A 111 22.76 14.83 -1.77
CA ASP A 111 23.90 14.83 -2.69
C ASP A 111 23.56 14.17 -4.05
N VAL A 112 22.40 13.51 -4.15
CA VAL A 112 21.96 12.78 -5.36
C VAL A 112 21.25 13.76 -6.31
N PRO A 113 21.72 13.91 -7.56
CA PRO A 113 21.00 14.70 -8.57
C PRO A 113 19.59 14.15 -8.83
N GLY A 114 18.59 15.02 -8.95
CA GLY A 114 17.18 14.62 -9.06
C GLY A 114 16.86 13.80 -10.33
N ASP A 115 17.62 13.99 -11.40
CA ASP A 115 17.54 13.23 -12.65
C ASP A 115 18.26 11.87 -12.58
N LYS A 116 19.10 11.67 -11.56
CA LYS A 116 19.86 10.43 -11.34
C LYS A 116 19.29 9.55 -10.24
N LEU A 117 18.36 10.05 -9.42
CA LEU A 117 17.74 9.24 -8.38
C LEU A 117 16.85 8.16 -9.00
N ALA A 118 17.16 6.90 -8.74
CA ALA A 118 16.27 5.77 -8.99
C ALA A 118 15.56 5.39 -7.69
N GLU A 119 14.30 5.80 -7.58
CA GLU A 119 13.47 5.47 -6.42
C GLU A 119 13.25 3.95 -6.33
N PRO A 120 13.40 3.34 -5.12
CA PRO A 120 13.04 1.94 -4.92
C PRO A 120 11.57 1.71 -5.28
N ILE A 121 11.27 0.63 -6.01
CA ILE A 121 9.89 0.26 -6.31
C ILE A 121 9.20 -0.36 -5.09
N LEU A 122 7.88 -0.19 -5.01
CA LEU A 122 7.06 -0.75 -3.93
C LEU A 122 7.15 -2.29 -3.94
N CYS A 123 7.34 -2.89 -2.76
CA CYS A 123 7.41 -4.35 -2.64
C CYS A 123 6.59 -4.88 -1.45
N MET A 124 6.46 -6.21 -1.38
CA MET A 124 5.61 -6.86 -0.37
C MET A 124 6.08 -6.56 1.06
N SER A 125 7.39 -6.39 1.31
CA SER A 125 7.87 -6.02 2.64
C SER A 125 7.37 -4.64 3.09
N ASP A 126 7.16 -3.71 2.15
CA ASP A 126 6.66 -2.37 2.44
C ASP A 126 5.19 -2.44 2.84
N MET A 127 4.41 -3.23 2.11
CA MET A 127 3.00 -3.52 2.44
C MET A 127 2.87 -4.20 3.81
N MET A 128 3.72 -5.19 4.10
CA MET A 128 3.72 -5.89 5.39
C MET A 128 4.13 -4.97 6.55
N THR A 129 5.08 -4.05 6.32
CA THR A 129 5.47 -3.05 7.31
C THR A 129 4.32 -2.10 7.61
N ALA A 130 3.64 -1.59 6.58
CA ALA A 130 2.46 -0.75 6.75
C ALA A 130 1.33 -1.48 7.49
N LEU A 131 1.04 -2.72 7.09
CA LEU A 131 0.03 -3.57 7.72
C LEU A 131 0.30 -3.78 9.21
N SER A 132 1.57 -4.00 9.60
CA SER A 132 1.93 -4.20 11.01
C SER A 132 1.67 -2.98 11.91
N ARG A 133 1.57 -1.78 11.31
CA ARG A 133 1.38 -0.51 12.02
C ARG A 133 -0.08 -0.07 12.03
N THR A 134 -0.89 -0.53 11.07
CA THR A 134 -2.31 -0.15 10.96
C THR A 134 -3.22 -1.19 11.59
N LYS A 135 -3.99 -0.78 12.60
CA LYS A 135 -5.05 -1.59 13.21
C LYS A 135 -6.39 -1.34 12.50
N PRO A 136 -7.31 -2.33 12.45
CA PRO A 136 -8.63 -2.11 11.88
C PRO A 136 -9.40 -1.08 12.72
N THR A 137 -10.09 -0.16 12.05
CA THR A 137 -10.86 0.88 12.74
C THR A 137 -12.20 0.38 13.25
N VAL A 138 -12.78 -0.62 12.59
CA VAL A 138 -14.04 -1.26 13.01
C VAL A 138 -13.74 -2.38 14.00
N ASN A 139 -14.26 -2.26 15.22
CA ASN A 139 -14.09 -3.29 16.25
C ASN A 139 -15.29 -4.26 16.28
N ALA A 140 -15.12 -5.37 16.99
CA ALA A 140 -16.16 -6.41 17.10
C ALA A 140 -17.45 -5.94 17.78
N ASN A 141 -17.40 -4.93 18.67
CA ASN A 141 -18.60 -4.40 19.31
C ASN A 141 -19.43 -3.57 18.33
N ASP A 142 -18.77 -2.85 17.40
CA ASP A 142 -19.46 -2.11 16.35
C ASP A 142 -20.16 -3.05 15.38
N LEU A 143 -19.50 -4.16 15.02
CA LEU A 143 -20.09 -5.21 14.18
C LEU A 143 -21.34 -5.83 14.82
N LYS A 144 -21.29 -6.16 16.12
CA LYS A 144 -22.47 -6.71 16.84
C LYS A 144 -23.65 -5.75 16.83
N LYS A 145 -23.42 -4.46 17.07
CA LYS A 145 -24.48 -3.44 17.03
C LYS A 145 -25.10 -3.33 15.64
N LEU A 146 -24.28 -3.48 14.59
CA LEU A 146 -24.75 -3.48 13.20
C LEU A 146 -25.59 -4.72 12.88
N GLU A 147 -25.17 -5.90 13.35
CA GLU A 147 -25.92 -7.15 13.21
C GLU A 147 -27.27 -7.09 13.94
N GLU A 148 -27.29 -6.58 15.17
CA GLU A 148 -28.52 -6.35 15.95
C GLU A 148 -29.45 -5.39 15.22
N PHE A 149 -28.93 -4.26 14.73
CA PHE A 149 -29.70 -3.30 13.97
C PHE A 149 -30.26 -3.90 12.66
N GLN A 150 -29.46 -4.71 11.95
CA GLN A 150 -29.91 -5.39 10.73
C GLN A 150 -31.02 -6.40 11.04
N LYS A 151 -30.94 -7.12 12.15
CA LYS A 151 -31.99 -8.06 12.57
C LYS A 151 -33.29 -7.35 12.94
N ASP A 152 -33.19 -6.21 13.63
CA ASP A 152 -34.37 -5.48 14.10
C ASP A 152 -35.06 -4.65 13.00
N PHE A 153 -34.30 -4.22 11.99
CA PHE A 153 -34.76 -3.19 11.04
C PHE A 153 -34.44 -3.46 9.56
N GLY A 154 -33.78 -4.58 9.24
CA GLY A 154 -33.47 -5.00 7.88
C GLY A 154 -34.73 -5.39 7.11
N GLN A 155 -34.76 -5.08 5.81
CA GLN A 155 -35.77 -5.63 4.91
C GLN A 155 -35.27 -6.99 4.44
N GLU A 156 -36.05 -8.05 4.67
CA GLU A 156 -35.88 -9.31 3.96
C GLU A 156 -36.20 -9.06 2.47
N GLU A 157 -35.31 -9.49 1.57
CA GLU A 157 -35.59 -9.51 0.12
C GLU A 157 -36.68 -10.54 -0.22
#